data_AF-D8R520-F1
#
_entry.id   AF-D8R520-F1
#
_cell.length_a   1.000
_cell.length_b   1.000
_cell.length_c   1.000
_cell.angle_alpha   90.00
_cell.angle_beta   90.00
_cell.angle_gamma   90.00
#
_symmetry.space_group_name_H-M   'P 1'
#
loop_
_entity.id
_entity.type
_entity.pdbx_description
1 polymer ?
#
loop_
_entity_poly.entity_id
_entity_poly.type
_entity_poly.pdbx_seq_one_letter_code
_entity_poly.pdbx_strand_id
1 'polypeptide(L)'
;DKATSDMLIGPDWAMNMEICDILNHDPGQAKDVVKAIKKRLGNRSPKVQLLALTVLETIVKNCGVAVHQQVAEKDVLHEMVKIVKRKV
;
A
#
# COMPACT_ATOMS: atom_id res chain seq x y z
N ASP A 1 1.82 9.49 0.32
CA ASP A 1 0.59 10.25 0.00
C ASP A 1 0.34 10.44 -1.49
N LYS A 2 1.31 10.96 -2.27
CA LYS A 2 1.14 11.26 -3.72
C LYS A 2 0.54 10.12 -4.55
N ALA A 3 1.13 8.91 -4.50
CA ALA A 3 0.67 7.70 -5.19
C ALA A 3 -0.77 7.24 -4.83
N THR A 4 -1.36 7.83 -3.79
CA THR A 4 -2.69 7.49 -3.29
C THR A 4 -3.57 8.74 -3.09
N SER A 5 -3.25 9.83 -3.79
CA SER A 5 -4.04 11.06 -3.72
C SER A 5 -5.42 10.84 -4.32
N ASP A 6 -6.45 11.41 -3.69
CA ASP A 6 -7.82 11.44 -4.19
C ASP A 6 -7.98 12.27 -5.48
N MET A 7 -7.01 13.13 -5.79
CA MET A 7 -6.97 13.92 -7.02
C MET A 7 -6.52 13.11 -8.25
N LEU A 8 -5.92 11.93 -8.08
CA LEU A 8 -5.48 11.09 -9.19
C LEU A 8 -6.67 10.52 -9.95
N ILE A 9 -6.66 10.47 -11.28
CA ILE A 9 -7.74 9.85 -12.05
C ILE A 9 -7.71 8.32 -11.91
N GLY A 10 -6.53 7.74 -11.74
CA GLY A 10 -6.28 6.32 -11.53
C GLY A 10 -4.89 6.09 -10.93
N PRO A 11 -4.39 4.84 -10.91
CA PRO A 11 -3.05 4.54 -10.41
C PRO A 11 -1.97 5.31 -11.18
N ASP A 12 -1.05 5.94 -10.44
CA ASP A 12 0.18 6.48 -11.00
C ASP A 12 1.24 5.38 -11.01
N TRP A 13 1.36 4.67 -12.13
CA TRP A 13 2.28 3.54 -12.27
C TRP A 13 3.74 3.96 -12.16
N ALA A 14 4.09 5.18 -12.58
CA ALA A 14 5.46 5.67 -12.44
C ALA A 14 5.84 5.79 -10.97
N MET A 15 4.98 6.40 -10.14
CA MET A 15 5.21 6.47 -8.69
C MET A 15 5.18 5.11 -8.01
N ASN A 16 4.31 4.19 -8.44
CA ASN A 16 4.25 2.85 -7.85
C ASN A 16 5.53 2.05 -8.12
N MET A 17 6.09 2.17 -9.32
CA MET A 17 7.35 1.53 -9.67
C MET A 17 8.54 2.20 -8.97
N GLU A 18 8.54 3.53 -8.84
CA GLU A 18 9.55 4.25 -8.05
C GLU A 18 9.60 3.76 -6.59
N ILE A 19 8.43 3.49 -5.97
CA ILE A 19 8.36 2.88 -4.63
C ILE A 19 9.01 1.48 -4.62
N CYS A 20 8.81 0.68 -5.68
CA CYS A 20 9.43 -0.64 -5.78
C CYS A 20 10.95 -0.53 -5.94
N ASP A 21 11.43 0.41 -6.74
CA ASP A 21 12.86 0.65 -6.92
C ASP A 21 13.53 1.06 -5.60
N ILE A 22 12.89 1.95 -4.83
CA ILE A 22 13.34 2.33 -3.49
C ILE A 22 13.41 1.11 -2.56
N LEU A 23 12.37 0.29 -2.52
CA LEU A 23 12.30 -0.89 -1.66
C LEU A 23 13.31 -1.97 -2.05
N ASN A 24 13.56 -2.15 -3.34
CA ASN A 24 14.55 -3.10 -3.84
C ASN A 24 15.98 -2.62 -3.61
N HIS A 25 16.22 -1.30 -3.63
CA HIS A 25 17.50 -0.72 -3.29
C HIS A 25 17.77 -0.73 -1.78
N ASP A 26 16.76 -0.44 -0.97
CA ASP A 26 16.84 -0.42 0.49
C ASP A 26 15.66 -1.17 1.13
N PRO A 27 15.80 -2.50 1.29
CA PRO A 27 14.77 -3.33 1.93
C PRO A 27 14.44 -2.92 3.37
N GLY A 28 15.31 -2.16 4.04
CA GLY A 28 15.07 -1.63 5.38
C GLY A 28 13.84 -0.72 5.46
N GLN A 29 13.47 -0.09 4.35
CA GLN A 29 12.31 0.81 4.27
C GLN A 29 10.96 0.08 4.19
N ALA A 30 10.94 -1.23 3.97
CA ALA A 30 9.72 -2.02 3.83
C ALA A 30 8.76 -1.81 5.01
N LYS A 31 9.30 -1.70 6.23
CA LYS A 31 8.51 -1.49 7.45
C LYS A 31 7.72 -0.19 7.40
N ASP A 32 8.36 0.90 7.00
CA ASP A 32 7.74 2.23 7.00
C ASP A 32 6.79 2.41 5.81
N VAL A 33 7.14 1.86 4.64
CA VAL A 33 6.27 1.86 3.47
C VAL A 33 4.99 1.05 3.74
N VAL A 34 5.09 -0.16 4.28
CA VAL A 34 3.91 -0.99 4.61
C VAL A 34 3.06 -0.32 5.69
N LYS A 35 3.69 0.31 6.70
CA LYS A 35 2.97 1.10 7.71
C LYS A 35 2.21 2.28 7.10
N ALA A 36 2.82 2.99 6.16
CA ALA A 36 2.17 4.09 5.45
C ALA A 36 0.98 3.59 4.61
N ILE A 37 1.14 2.50 3.86
CA ILE A 37 0.07 1.87 3.08
C ILE A 37 -1.10 1.47 3.99
N LYS A 38 -0.82 0.78 5.11
CA LYS A 38 -1.83 0.43 6.11
C LYS A 38 -2.63 1.65 6.57
N LYS A 39 -1.96 2.77 6.86
CA LYS A 39 -2.62 4.03 7.24
C LYS A 39 -3.55 4.53 6.12
N ARG A 40 -3.14 4.41 4.85
CA ARG A 40 -3.97 4.80 3.70
C ARG A 40 -5.17 3.87 3.49
N LEU A 41 -5.05 2.57 3.77
CA LEU A 41 -6.19 1.63 3.79
C LEU A 41 -7.26 2.04 4.81
N GLY A 42 -6.87 2.65 5.92
CA GLY A 42 -7.78 3.18 6.93
C GLY A 42 -8.53 4.47 6.53
N ASN A 43 -8.23 5.07 5.37
CA ASN A 43 -8.86 6.31 4.92
C ASN A 43 -10.39 6.14 4.73
N ARG A 44 -11.16 7.23 4.74
CA ARG A 44 -12.61 7.22 4.49
C ARG A 44 -12.95 7.20 3.00
N SER A 45 -12.07 7.74 2.15
CA SER A 45 -12.27 7.79 0.70
C SER A 45 -12.05 6.40 0.08
N PRO A 46 -13.07 5.82 -0.57
CA PRO A 46 -12.93 4.53 -1.27
C PRO A 46 -11.85 4.59 -2.36
N LYS A 47 -11.69 5.76 -2.99
CA LYS A 47 -10.66 5.99 -4.01
C LYS A 47 -9.25 5.91 -3.42
N VAL A 48 -9.02 6.54 -2.27
CA VAL A 48 -7.72 6.43 -1.58
C VAL A 48 -7.44 5.00 -1.14
N GLN A 49 -8.46 4.28 -0.66
CA GLN A 49 -8.34 2.86 -0.30
C GLN A 49 -7.97 2.01 -1.51
N LEU A 50 -8.64 2.20 -2.64
CA LEU A 50 -8.37 1.48 -3.88
C LEU A 50 -6.94 1.72 -4.35
N LEU A 51 -6.49 2.98 -4.40
CA LEU A 51 -5.11 3.30 -4.80
C LEU A 51 -4.08 2.71 -3.82
N ALA A 52 -4.37 2.71 -2.52
CA ALA A 52 -3.50 2.08 -1.52
C ALA A 52 -3.43 0.55 -1.69
N LEU A 53 -4.54 -0.10 -2.05
CA LEU A 53 -4.57 -1.52 -2.42
C LEU A 53 -3.74 -1.79 -3.68
N THR A 54 -3.81 -0.92 -4.69
CA THR A 54 -2.96 -1.03 -5.90
C THR A 54 -1.48 -0.92 -5.57
N VAL A 55 -1.08 0.03 -4.72
CA VAL A 55 0.32 0.14 -4.27
C VAL A 55 0.74 -1.12 -3.51
N LEU A 56 -0.10 -1.61 -2.59
CA LEU A 56 0.16 -2.83 -1.82
C LEU A 56 0.38 -4.04 -2.74
N GLU A 57 -0.52 -4.26 -3.68
CA GLU A 57 -0.40 -5.34 -4.68
C GLU A 57 0.91 -5.24 -5.46
N THR A 58 1.25 -4.02 -5.90
CA THR A 58 2.45 -3.77 -6.70
C THR A 58 3.72 -4.11 -5.91
N ILE A 59 3.86 -3.64 -4.66
CA ILE A 59 5.06 -3.91 -3.86
C ILE A 59 5.16 -5.39 -3.46
N VAL A 60 4.02 -6.06 -3.21
CA VAL A 60 4.02 -7.51 -2.89
C VAL A 60 4.48 -8.32 -4.09
N LYS A 61 4.13 -7.93 -5.32
CA LYS A 61 4.55 -8.65 -6.53
C LYS A 61 6.01 -8.39 -6.92
N ASN A 62 6.60 -7.25 -6.52
CA ASN A 62 7.88 -6.79 -7.08
C ASN A 62 9.05 -6.64 -6.07
N CYS A 63 8.83 -6.70 -4.75
CA CYS A 63 9.84 -6.31 -3.74
C CYS A 63 10.33 -7.44 -2.81
N GLY A 64 9.90 -8.68 -3.05
CA GLY A 64 10.40 -9.86 -2.35
C GLY A 64 10.11 -9.93 -0.83
N VAL A 65 10.91 -10.75 -0.13
CA VAL A 65 10.58 -11.26 1.21
C VAL A 65 10.47 -10.17 2.29
N ALA A 66 11.27 -9.10 2.20
CA ALA A 66 11.23 -8.01 3.17
C ALA A 66 9.85 -7.35 3.22
N VAL A 67 9.23 -7.12 2.06
CA VAL A 67 7.86 -6.62 1.98
C VAL A 67 6.85 -7.66 2.45
N HIS A 68 6.99 -8.91 2.03
CA HIS A 68 6.05 -9.98 2.42
C HIS A 68 5.99 -10.15 3.94
N GLN A 69 7.15 -10.16 4.61
CA GLN A 69 7.23 -10.25 6.06
C GLN A 69 6.53 -9.08 6.74
N GLN A 70 6.78 -7.85 6.28
CA GLN A 70 6.12 -6.67 6.86
C GLN A 70 4.61 -6.67 6.61
N VAL A 71 4.14 -7.14 5.45
CA VAL A 71 2.69 -7.27 5.18
C VAL A 71 2.04 -8.29 6.11
N ALA A 72 2.71 -9.42 6.38
CA ALA A 72 2.23 -10.45 7.31
C ALA A 72 2.19 -9.98 8.77
N GLU A 73 3.20 -9.21 9.22
CA GLU A 73 3.34 -8.79 10.62
C GLU A 73 2.55 -7.52 10.98
N LYS A 74 2.18 -6.67 10.01
CA LYS A 74 1.63 -5.33 10.30
C LYS A 74 0.11 -5.25 10.34
N ASP A 75 -0.60 -6.37 10.44
CA ASP A 75 -2.07 -6.40 10.47
C ASP A 75 -2.70 -5.72 9.24
N VAL A 76 -2.04 -5.78 8.09
CA VAL A 76 -2.57 -5.21 6.84
C VAL A 76 -3.90 -5.89 6.49
N LEU A 77 -3.97 -7.21 6.63
CA LEU A 77 -5.18 -8.01 6.41
C LEU A 77 -6.32 -7.59 7.35
N HIS A 78 -6.04 -7.28 8.62
CA HIS A 78 -7.06 -6.80 9.56
C HIS A 78 -7.67 -5.46 9.12
N GLU A 79 -6.87 -4.54 8.57
CA GLU A 79 -7.41 -3.30 7.99
C GLU A 79 -8.26 -3.58 6.75
N MET A 80 -7.86 -4.51 5.88
CA MET A 80 -8.66 -4.90 4.71
C MET A 80 -10.02 -5.47 5.11
N VAL A 81 -10.08 -6.29 6.16
CA VAL A 81 -11.35 -6.81 6.70
C VAL A 81 -12.26 -5.67 7.18
N LYS A 82 -11.70 -4.60 7.78
CA LYS A 82 -12.49 -3.43 8.20
C LYS A 82 -13.11 -2.69 7.01
N ILE A 83 -12.43 -2.63 5.86
CA ILE A 83 -12.98 -2.03 4.64
C ILE A 83 -14.23 -2.78 4.20
N VAL A 84 -14.17 -4.12 4.15
CA VAL A 84 -15.31 -4.96 3.73
C VAL A 84 -16.44 -4.94 4.76
N LYS A 85 -16.13 -4.89 6.06
CA LYS A 85 -17.14 -4.87 7.13
C LYS A 85 -17.83 -3.52 7.33
N ARG A 86 -17.29 -2.42 6.81
CA ARG A 86 -18.00 -1.14 6.80
C ARG A 86 -19.21 -1.30 5.87
N LYS A 87 -20.38 -1.56 6.46
CA LYS A 87 -21.65 -1.51 5.74
C LYS A 87 -21.75 -0.16 5.05
N VAL A 88 -22.02 -0.20 3.74
CA VAL A 88 -22.42 0.97 2.93
C VAL A 88 -23.75 1.49 3.44
#